data_AF-G1T1E7-F1
#
_entry.id   AF-G1T1E7-F1
#
_cell.length_a   1.000
_cell.length_b   1.000
_cell.length_c   1.000
_cell.angle_alpha   90.00
_cell.angle_beta   90.00
_cell.angle_gamma   90.00
#
_symmetry.space_group_name_H-M   'P 1'
#
loop_
_entity.id
_entity.type
_entity.pdbx_description
1 polymer ?
#
loop_
_entity_poly.entity_id
_entity_poly.type
_entity_poly.pdbx_seq_one_letter_code
_entity_poly.pdbx_strand_id
1 'polypeptide(L)'
;MELLALRCFTSLLLLLLPLLAAGLRALLANAHSLCYNITVNPKARHGQQRCDVQGHVDDRRILHCDCSFTKISFFDPLGREVDAIDNWAEQTEMLRDVVDALNQQVAEMKHSTSKDPWSLQGRMCCQCGASGGRHGSWQFSFDGQIGLLFDPDARMWAQVHPGASWMKTTWENDRQLTEFLRKVSVGDCTRWLGNFLLPREEMLESTAQPPTTSGAVPSKVTATMPMSWTFLLLLTGSVLLVR
;
A
#
# COMPACT_ATOMS: atom_id res chain seq x y z
N MET A 1 -21.61 -46.25 -20.22
CA MET A 1 -20.86 -46.00 -18.97
C MET A 1 -19.86 -44.86 -19.13
N GLU A 2 -19.14 -44.78 -20.24
CA GLU A 2 -18.13 -43.73 -20.49
C GLU A 2 -18.67 -42.30 -20.63
N LEU A 3 -19.84 -42.11 -21.27
CA LEU A 3 -20.44 -40.77 -21.42
C LEU A 3 -20.88 -40.15 -20.08
N LEU A 4 -21.30 -40.99 -19.12
CA LEU A 4 -21.64 -40.55 -17.77
C LEU A 4 -20.38 -40.20 -16.96
N ALA A 5 -19.31 -40.98 -17.10
CA ALA A 5 -18.03 -40.69 -16.48
C ALA A 5 -17.42 -39.37 -16.99
N LEU A 6 -17.50 -39.12 -18.30
CA LEU A 6 -17.01 -37.88 -18.90
C LEU A 6 -17.81 -36.66 -18.44
N ARG A 7 -19.15 -36.76 -18.38
CA ARG A 7 -20.02 -35.70 -17.84
C ARG A 7 -19.75 -35.42 -16.36
N CYS A 8 -19.51 -36.47 -15.57
CA CYS A 8 -19.19 -36.36 -14.15
C CYS A 8 -17.83 -35.66 -13.95
N PHE A 9 -16.83 -36.00 -14.76
CA PHE A 9 -15.51 -35.38 -14.74
C PHE A 9 -15.57 -33.89 -15.12
N THR A 10 -16.30 -33.54 -16.19
CA THR A 10 -16.47 -32.14 -16.60
C THR A 10 -17.24 -31.32 -15.56
N SER A 11 -18.25 -31.91 -14.92
CA SER A 11 -19.04 -31.24 -13.87
C SER A 11 -18.20 -31.02 -12.60
N LEU A 12 -17.37 -31.99 -12.22
CA LEU A 12 -16.47 -31.87 -11.09
C LEU A 12 -15.40 -30.79 -11.35
N LEU A 13 -14.82 -30.77 -12.56
CA LEU A 13 -13.84 -29.77 -12.96
C LEU A 13 -14.43 -28.35 -12.93
N LEU A 14 -15.66 -28.16 -13.43
CA LEU A 14 -16.37 -26.88 -13.41
C LEU A 14 -16.68 -26.39 -11.99
N LEU A 15 -16.85 -27.29 -11.02
CA LEU A 15 -17.05 -26.95 -9.61
C LEU A 15 -15.72 -26.68 -8.88
N LEU A 16 -14.66 -27.40 -9.22
CA LEU A 16 -13.35 -27.26 -8.58
C LEU A 16 -12.59 -26.01 -9.04
N LEU A 17 -12.72 -25.59 -10.30
CA LEU A 17 -12.07 -24.38 -10.81
C LEU A 17 -12.37 -23.10 -9.99
N PRO A 18 -13.63 -22.75 -9.68
CA PRO A 18 -13.93 -21.57 -8.87
C PRO A 18 -13.48 -21.70 -7.42
N LEU A 19 -13.49 -22.91 -6.84
CA LEU A 19 -12.93 -23.18 -5.50
C LEU A 19 -11.41 -22.97 -5.48
N LEU A 20 -10.71 -23.47 -6.50
CA LEU A 20 -9.27 -23.28 -6.65
C LEU A 20 -8.92 -21.80 -6.88
N ALA A 21 -9.70 -21.11 -7.71
CA ALA A 21 -9.54 -19.68 -7.97
C ALA A 21 -9.83 -18.83 -6.72
N ALA A 22 -10.84 -19.18 -5.92
CA ALA A 22 -11.14 -18.53 -4.66
C ALA A 22 -10.02 -18.78 -3.62
N GLY A 23 -9.51 -20.01 -3.53
CA GLY A 23 -8.36 -20.36 -2.69
C GLY A 23 -7.09 -19.58 -3.08
N LEU A 24 -6.81 -19.47 -4.38
CA LEU A 24 -5.67 -18.69 -4.89
C LEU A 24 -5.83 -17.19 -4.59
N ARG A 25 -7.05 -16.64 -4.77
CA ARG A 25 -7.37 -15.25 -4.43
C ARG A 25 -7.23 -14.97 -2.94
N ALA A 26 -7.66 -15.88 -2.08
CA ALA A 26 -7.48 -15.76 -0.63
C ALA A 26 -6.00 -15.83 -0.23
N LEU A 27 -5.20 -16.67 -0.90
CA LEU A 27 -3.76 -16.73 -0.68
C LEU A 27 -3.03 -15.44 -1.11
N LEU A 28 -3.48 -14.82 -2.20
CA LEU A 28 -2.95 -13.56 -2.73
C LEU A 28 -3.46 -12.33 -1.97
N ALA A 29 -4.63 -12.42 -1.32
CA ALA A 29 -5.25 -11.30 -0.60
C ALA A 29 -4.45 -10.82 0.63
N ASN A 30 -3.52 -11.65 1.14
CA ASN A 30 -2.69 -11.33 2.30
C ASN A 30 -1.23 -11.03 1.90
N ALA A 31 -0.96 -10.78 0.61
CA ALA A 31 0.35 -10.33 0.16
C ALA A 31 0.35 -8.81 0.03
N HIS A 32 1.18 -8.14 0.82
CA HIS A 32 1.34 -6.68 0.78
C HIS A 32 2.72 -6.29 0.30
N SER A 33 2.80 -5.13 -0.35
CA SER A 33 4.06 -4.58 -0.85
C SER A 33 4.22 -3.11 -0.54
N LEU A 34 5.46 -2.70 -0.27
CA LEU A 34 5.86 -1.29 -0.19
C LEU A 34 6.92 -1.05 -1.26
N CYS A 35 6.68 -0.07 -2.13
CA CYS A 35 7.57 0.29 -3.21
C CYS A 35 7.89 1.79 -3.24
N TYR A 36 9.14 2.13 -3.51
CA TYR A 36 9.58 3.50 -3.78
C TYR A 36 10.09 3.61 -5.21
N ASN A 37 9.49 4.52 -5.97
CA ASN A 37 9.96 4.93 -7.29
C ASN A 37 10.71 6.25 -7.14
N ILE A 38 11.98 6.25 -7.50
CA ILE A 38 12.87 7.41 -7.41
C ILE A 38 13.35 7.69 -8.82
N THR A 39 13.14 8.91 -9.30
CA THR A 39 13.56 9.31 -10.65
C THR A 39 14.42 10.56 -10.56
N VAL A 40 15.68 10.47 -10.97
CA VAL A 40 16.61 11.60 -11.06
C VAL A 40 16.75 12.05 -12.52
N ASN A 41 16.62 13.35 -12.75
CA ASN A 41 16.80 13.97 -14.05
C ASN A 41 18.16 14.71 -14.12
N PRO A 42 19.18 14.12 -14.75
CA PRO A 42 20.52 14.71 -14.83
C PRO A 42 20.61 15.99 -15.65
N LYS A 43 19.62 16.26 -16.51
CA LYS A 43 19.58 17.41 -17.44
C LYS A 43 18.66 18.53 -16.95
N ALA A 44 18.05 18.38 -15.77
CA ALA A 44 17.15 19.38 -15.20
C ALA A 44 17.90 20.70 -14.94
N ARG A 45 17.36 21.78 -15.53
CA ARG A 45 17.87 23.15 -15.40
C ARG A 45 17.53 23.75 -14.03
N HIS A 46 18.11 24.90 -13.73
CA HIS A 46 17.74 25.66 -12.53
C HIS A 46 16.23 25.97 -12.55
N GLY A 47 15.52 25.64 -11.47
CA GLY A 47 14.07 25.79 -11.36
C GLY A 47 13.24 24.62 -11.94
N GLN A 48 13.87 23.63 -12.57
CA GLN A 48 13.20 22.39 -13.00
C GLN A 48 13.35 21.31 -11.93
N GLN A 49 12.33 20.45 -11.77
CA GLN A 49 12.36 19.35 -10.82
C GLN A 49 13.50 18.38 -11.16
N ARG A 50 14.45 18.23 -10.23
CA ARG A 50 15.64 17.38 -10.41
C ARG A 50 15.41 15.92 -10.05
N CYS A 51 14.51 15.65 -9.12
CA CYS A 51 14.05 14.31 -8.88
C CYS A 51 12.62 14.28 -8.33
N ASP A 52 12.03 13.12 -8.50
CA ASP A 52 10.68 12.78 -8.14
C ASP A 52 10.71 11.46 -7.37
N VAL A 53 10.07 11.44 -6.20
CA VAL A 53 9.96 10.25 -5.37
C VAL A 53 8.50 9.95 -5.11
N GLN A 54 8.09 8.71 -5.34
CA GLN A 54 6.73 8.23 -5.10
C GLN A 54 6.76 6.92 -4.30
N GLY A 55 6.10 6.89 -3.15
CA GLY A 55 5.88 5.68 -2.36
C GLY A 55 4.53 5.05 -2.67
N HIS A 56 4.49 3.72 -2.73
CA HIS A 56 3.28 2.95 -3.04
C HIS A 56 3.10 1.79 -2.07
N VAL A 57 1.86 1.58 -1.62
CA VAL A 57 1.43 0.35 -0.92
C VAL A 57 0.41 -0.35 -1.80
N ASP A 58 0.68 -1.59 -2.18
CA ASP A 58 -0.15 -2.40 -3.08
C ASP A 58 -0.58 -1.63 -4.35
N ASP A 59 0.42 -1.06 -5.03
CA ASP A 59 0.28 -0.22 -6.23
C ASP A 59 -0.48 1.10 -6.05
N ARG A 60 -0.93 1.42 -4.83
CA ARG A 60 -1.57 2.71 -4.53
C ARG A 60 -0.53 3.68 -4.04
N ARG A 61 -0.45 4.85 -4.68
CA ARG A 61 0.43 5.93 -4.23
C ARG A 61 0.00 6.40 -2.85
N ILE A 62 0.92 6.34 -1.89
CA ILE A 62 0.73 6.80 -0.50
C ILE A 62 1.53 8.05 -0.19
N LEU A 63 2.54 8.38 -0.99
CA LEU A 63 3.30 9.61 -0.83
C LEU A 63 3.99 10.08 -2.11
N HIS A 64 4.31 11.38 -2.12
CA HIS A 64 5.06 12.06 -3.16
C HIS A 64 5.95 13.15 -2.55
N CYS A 65 7.19 13.24 -3.01
CA CYS A 65 8.09 14.35 -2.67
C CYS A 65 9.14 14.58 -3.77
N ASP A 66 9.76 15.75 -3.73
CA ASP A 66 10.95 16.08 -4.51
C ASP A 66 12.24 15.85 -3.69
N CYS A 67 13.41 16.06 -4.30
CA CYS A 67 14.69 15.84 -3.62
C CYS A 67 15.00 16.80 -2.48
N SER A 68 14.21 17.86 -2.28
CA SER A 68 14.40 18.72 -1.12
C SER A 68 14.06 17.96 0.15
N PHE A 69 13.13 16.99 0.06
CA PHE A 69 12.54 16.29 1.19
C PHE A 69 12.04 17.26 2.30
N THR A 70 11.75 18.51 1.93
CA THR A 70 11.27 19.55 2.86
C THR A 70 9.76 19.51 3.01
N LYS A 71 9.07 19.12 1.95
CA LYS A 71 7.63 18.88 1.92
C LYS A 71 7.37 17.50 1.33
N ILE A 72 6.64 16.68 2.08
CA ILE A 72 6.20 15.36 1.66
C ILE A 72 4.67 15.37 1.71
N SER A 73 4.04 15.05 0.60
CA SER A 73 2.59 14.88 0.53
C SER A 73 2.27 13.41 0.75
N PHE A 74 1.39 13.13 1.71
CA PHE A 74 0.87 11.79 2.00
C PHE A 74 -0.56 11.67 1.49
N PHE A 75 -0.97 10.47 1.08
CA PHE A 75 -2.28 10.25 0.45
C PHE A 75 -3.04 9.09 1.11
N ASP A 76 -4.33 9.28 1.32
CA ASP A 76 -5.25 8.22 1.75
C ASP A 76 -5.57 7.24 0.59
N PRO A 77 -6.28 6.11 0.84
CA PRO A 77 -6.64 5.16 -0.21
C PRO A 77 -7.51 5.72 -1.35
N LEU A 78 -8.11 6.91 -1.16
CA LEU A 78 -8.91 7.64 -2.15
C LEU A 78 -8.09 8.72 -2.87
N GLY A 79 -6.79 8.85 -2.56
CA GLY A 79 -5.86 9.78 -3.19
C GLY A 79 -5.93 11.20 -2.64
N ARG A 80 -6.58 11.42 -1.50
CA ARG A 80 -6.65 12.75 -0.86
C ARG A 80 -5.43 12.96 0.02
N GLU A 81 -4.92 14.19 0.03
CA GLU A 81 -3.79 14.56 0.89
C GLU A 81 -4.21 14.45 2.37
N VAL A 82 -3.34 13.84 3.17
CA VAL A 82 -3.51 13.67 4.62
C VAL A 82 -2.30 14.22 5.36
N ASP A 83 -2.47 14.46 6.65
CA ASP A 83 -1.37 14.88 7.53
C ASP A 83 -0.25 13.85 7.56
N ALA A 84 0.94 14.30 7.97
CA ALA A 84 2.14 13.47 8.01
C ALA A 84 1.92 12.21 8.84
N ILE A 85 2.45 11.09 8.34
CA ILE A 85 2.52 9.84 9.10
C ILE A 85 3.77 9.89 9.98
N ASP A 86 3.64 9.43 11.23
CA ASP A 86 4.73 9.38 12.18
C ASP A 86 5.90 8.51 11.68
N ASN A 87 7.11 8.82 12.18
CA ASN A 87 8.31 8.00 12.02
C ASN A 87 8.87 7.86 10.58
N TRP A 88 8.78 8.92 9.76
CA TRP A 88 9.28 8.98 8.39
C TRP A 88 10.79 9.30 8.24
N ALA A 89 11.49 9.60 9.34
CA ALA A 89 12.88 10.08 9.30
C ALA A 89 13.85 9.08 8.64
N GLU A 90 13.76 7.80 9.00
CA GLU A 90 14.60 6.74 8.43
C GLU A 90 14.36 6.53 6.93
N GLN A 91 13.10 6.63 6.49
CA GLN A 91 12.76 6.52 5.07
C GLN A 91 13.28 7.71 4.30
N THR A 92 13.23 8.91 4.89
CA THR A 92 13.83 10.11 4.28
C THR A 92 15.34 9.97 4.12
N GLU A 93 16.03 9.48 5.14
CA GLU A 93 17.48 9.24 5.09
C GLU A 93 17.83 8.23 3.99
N MET A 94 17.14 7.08 3.96
CA MET A 94 17.31 6.09 2.90
C MET A 94 17.08 6.67 1.50
N LEU A 95 16.03 7.47 1.32
CA LEU A 95 15.73 8.09 0.02
C LEU A 95 16.81 9.09 -0.40
N ARG A 96 17.39 9.84 0.54
CA ARG A 96 18.54 10.72 0.26
C ARG A 96 19.74 9.93 -0.20
N ASP A 97 20.11 8.87 0.52
CA ASP A 97 21.24 8.01 0.17
C ASP A 97 21.09 7.39 -1.23
N VAL A 98 19.88 6.94 -1.58
CA VAL A 98 19.61 6.41 -2.92
C VAL A 98 19.68 7.50 -3.98
N VAL A 99 19.12 8.69 -3.73
CA VAL A 99 19.21 9.83 -4.65
C VAL A 99 20.67 10.21 -4.88
N ASP A 100 21.50 10.22 -3.84
CA ASP A 100 22.92 10.53 -3.93
C ASP A 100 23.68 9.46 -4.73
N ALA A 101 23.41 8.17 -4.49
CA ALA A 101 23.98 7.08 -5.29
C ALA A 101 23.63 7.20 -6.79
N LEU A 102 22.37 7.54 -7.11
CA LEU A 102 21.93 7.78 -8.48
C LEU A 102 22.61 9.02 -9.10
N ASN A 103 22.76 10.10 -8.33
CA ASN A 103 23.48 11.31 -8.78
C ASN A 103 24.97 11.05 -9.04
N GLN A 104 25.61 10.22 -8.22
CA GLN A 104 26.99 9.82 -8.44
C GLN A 104 27.14 9.05 -9.76
N GLN A 105 26.22 8.11 -10.03
CA GLN A 105 26.20 7.39 -11.31
C GLN A 105 25.98 8.31 -12.51
N VAL A 106 25.13 9.33 -12.37
CA VAL A 106 24.97 10.38 -13.39
C VAL A 106 26.29 11.11 -13.66
N ALA A 107 27.08 11.42 -12.64
CA ALA A 107 28.36 12.08 -12.81
C ALA A 107 29.36 11.18 -13.56
N GLU A 108 29.39 9.88 -13.24
CA GLU A 108 30.25 8.88 -13.91
C GLU A 108 29.85 8.65 -15.39
N MET A 109 28.56 8.71 -15.73
CA MET A 109 28.08 8.60 -17.12
C MET A 109 28.55 9.72 -18.03
N LYS A 110 28.55 10.96 -17.53
CA LYS A 110 28.97 12.15 -18.30
C LYS A 110 30.40 12.04 -18.83
N HIS A 111 31.21 11.20 -18.21
CA HIS A 111 32.61 10.97 -18.60
C HIS A 111 32.79 9.81 -19.58
N SER A 112 31.75 9.01 -19.86
CA SER A 112 31.87 7.72 -20.58
C SER A 112 31.02 7.58 -21.85
N THR A 113 29.98 8.39 -22.06
CA THR A 113 29.03 8.17 -23.19
C THR A 113 28.63 9.47 -23.92
N SER A 114 28.40 9.41 -25.24
CA SER A 114 27.94 10.55 -26.05
C SER A 114 26.42 10.79 -26.03
N LYS A 115 25.66 9.88 -25.42
CA LYS A 115 24.20 10.01 -25.19
C LYS A 115 23.91 9.75 -23.71
N ASP A 116 24.01 10.80 -22.91
CA ASP A 116 23.54 10.77 -21.53
C ASP A 116 22.03 10.45 -21.49
N PRO A 117 21.57 9.55 -20.61
CA PRO A 117 20.13 9.31 -20.43
C PRO A 117 19.43 10.59 -19.98
N TRP A 118 18.15 10.74 -20.36
CA TRP A 118 17.31 11.85 -19.89
C TRP A 118 16.90 11.69 -18.43
N SER A 119 16.87 10.45 -17.94
CA SER A 119 16.47 10.10 -16.58
C SER A 119 17.12 8.80 -16.12
N LEU A 120 17.48 8.76 -14.84
CA LEU A 120 17.91 7.54 -14.14
C LEU A 120 16.87 7.25 -13.06
N GLN A 121 16.38 6.01 -13.00
CA GLN A 121 15.38 5.60 -12.01
C GLN A 121 15.91 4.48 -11.12
N GLY A 122 15.59 4.54 -9.83
CA GLY A 122 15.67 3.43 -8.89
C GLY A 122 14.27 3.06 -8.41
N ARG A 123 13.94 1.78 -8.43
CA ARG A 123 12.73 1.24 -7.81
C ARG A 123 13.13 0.22 -6.76
N MET A 124 12.81 0.49 -5.51
CA MET A 124 12.89 -0.49 -4.42
C MET A 124 11.50 -1.03 -4.14
N CYS A 125 11.37 -2.34 -3.97
CA CYS A 125 10.16 -2.94 -3.45
C CYS A 125 10.50 -4.01 -2.40
N CYS A 126 9.70 -4.08 -1.34
CA CYS A 126 9.64 -5.25 -0.47
C CYS A 126 8.22 -5.82 -0.44
N GLN A 127 8.13 -7.13 -0.26
CA GLN A 127 6.86 -7.85 -0.18
C GLN A 127 6.84 -8.73 1.06
N CYS A 128 5.68 -8.78 1.71
CA CYS A 128 5.35 -9.77 2.73
C CYS A 128 4.27 -10.67 2.18
N GLY A 129 4.63 -11.92 1.86
CA GLY A 129 3.67 -12.92 1.42
C GLY A 129 2.80 -13.43 2.57
N ALA A 130 1.64 -13.99 2.23
CA ALA A 130 0.67 -14.53 3.20
C ALA A 130 1.25 -15.60 4.15
N SER A 131 2.31 -16.29 3.74
CA SER A 131 3.04 -17.29 4.54
C SER A 131 4.17 -16.70 5.40
N GLY A 132 4.28 -15.38 5.48
CA GLY A 132 5.34 -14.66 6.21
C GLY A 132 6.68 -14.55 5.45
N GLY A 133 6.75 -15.06 4.22
CA GLY A 133 7.93 -14.92 3.35
C GLY A 133 8.18 -13.45 3.02
N ARG A 134 9.43 -13.00 3.14
CA ARG A 134 9.86 -11.64 2.82
C ARG A 134 10.77 -11.68 1.60
N HIS A 135 10.55 -10.76 0.67
CA HIS A 135 11.36 -10.66 -0.53
C HIS A 135 11.63 -9.20 -0.85
N GLY A 136 12.88 -8.87 -1.11
CA GLY A 136 13.31 -7.54 -1.54
C GLY A 136 13.60 -7.52 -3.04
N SER A 137 13.49 -6.37 -3.68
CA SER A 137 13.96 -6.20 -5.06
C SER A 137 14.35 -4.77 -5.35
N TRP A 138 15.32 -4.62 -6.24
CA TRP A 138 15.72 -3.34 -6.79
C TRP A 138 15.78 -3.39 -8.30
N GLN A 139 15.26 -2.35 -8.94
CA GLN A 139 15.32 -2.16 -10.40
C GLN A 139 15.89 -0.79 -10.70
N PHE A 140 16.86 -0.74 -11.62
CA PHE A 140 17.47 0.49 -12.06
C PHE A 140 17.25 0.66 -13.56
N SER A 141 16.67 1.79 -13.94
CA SER A 141 16.23 2.06 -15.30
C SER A 141 16.85 3.34 -15.86
N PHE A 142 16.97 3.38 -17.18
CA PHE A 142 17.44 4.53 -17.95
C PHE A 142 16.36 4.87 -18.97
N ASP A 143 15.82 6.08 -18.94
CA ASP A 143 14.73 6.50 -19.83
C ASP A 143 13.55 5.51 -19.84
N GLY A 144 13.25 4.95 -18.66
CA GLY A 144 12.16 3.98 -18.46
C GLY A 144 12.49 2.54 -18.90
N GLN A 145 13.67 2.28 -19.45
CA GLN A 145 14.12 0.91 -19.77
C GLN A 145 14.93 0.33 -18.62
N ILE A 146 14.52 -0.84 -18.13
CA ILE A 146 15.24 -1.55 -17.06
C ILE A 146 16.61 -1.97 -17.58
N GLY A 147 17.66 -1.49 -16.92
CA GLY A 147 19.04 -1.81 -17.25
C GLY A 147 19.67 -2.82 -16.30
N LEU A 148 19.40 -2.69 -15.00
CA LEU A 148 20.02 -3.48 -13.95
C LEU A 148 19.00 -3.90 -12.89
N LEU A 149 19.09 -5.14 -12.45
CA LEU A 149 18.32 -5.69 -11.35
C LEU A 149 19.26 -6.07 -10.22
N PHE A 150 18.82 -5.89 -8.98
CA PHE A 150 19.50 -6.43 -7.82
C PHE A 150 18.52 -7.26 -7.01
N ASP A 151 18.93 -8.51 -6.77
CA ASP A 151 18.31 -9.46 -5.87
C ASP A 151 19.01 -9.36 -4.51
N PRO A 152 18.35 -8.77 -3.50
CA PRO A 152 18.88 -8.64 -2.14
C PRO A 152 19.10 -9.97 -1.43
N ASP A 153 18.21 -10.93 -1.67
CA ASP A 153 18.20 -12.22 -0.97
C ASP A 153 19.40 -13.06 -1.43
N ALA A 154 19.64 -13.10 -2.75
CA ALA A 154 20.82 -13.75 -3.33
C ALA A 154 22.08 -12.86 -3.30
N ARG A 155 21.93 -11.54 -3.06
CA ARG A 155 22.97 -10.51 -3.25
C ARG A 155 23.57 -10.50 -4.65
N MET A 156 22.72 -10.74 -5.66
CA MET A 156 23.13 -10.90 -7.05
C MET A 156 22.68 -9.73 -7.90
N TRP A 157 23.60 -9.24 -8.74
CA TRP A 157 23.33 -8.20 -9.73
C TRP A 157 23.12 -8.82 -11.11
N ALA A 158 21.99 -8.53 -11.75
CA ALA A 158 21.66 -9.05 -13.08
C ALA A 158 21.51 -7.90 -14.08
N GLN A 159 22.35 -7.92 -15.12
CA GLN A 159 22.26 -6.97 -16.23
C GLN A 159 21.13 -7.38 -17.16
N VAL A 160 20.23 -6.44 -17.46
CA VAL A 160 19.14 -6.62 -18.42
C VAL A 160 19.46 -5.93 -19.74
N HIS A 161 20.01 -4.72 -19.68
CA HIS A 161 20.37 -3.95 -20.88
C HIS A 161 21.89 -3.76 -21.00
N PRO A 162 22.50 -3.93 -22.19
CA PRO A 162 23.93 -3.73 -22.43
C PRO A 162 24.47 -2.37 -21.97
N GLY A 163 23.67 -1.33 -22.11
CA GLY A 163 24.01 0.04 -21.68
C GLY A 163 24.21 0.22 -20.17
N ALA A 164 23.86 -0.78 -19.35
CA ALA A 164 24.04 -0.76 -17.91
C ALA A 164 25.34 -1.46 -17.42
N SER A 165 26.18 -1.96 -18.34
CA SER A 165 27.35 -2.78 -18.00
C SER A 165 28.38 -2.04 -17.11
N TRP A 166 28.60 -0.76 -17.38
CA TRP A 166 29.51 0.07 -16.59
C TRP A 166 28.99 0.23 -15.15
N MET A 167 27.70 0.56 -14.98
CA MET A 167 27.04 0.70 -13.67
C MET A 167 27.05 -0.61 -12.89
N LYS A 168 26.76 -1.74 -13.57
CA LYS A 168 26.88 -3.07 -12.96
C LYS A 168 28.28 -3.29 -12.41
N THR A 169 29.31 -3.01 -13.20
CA THR A 169 30.70 -3.20 -12.79
C THR A 169 31.05 -2.35 -11.56
N THR A 170 30.60 -1.09 -11.52
CA THR A 170 30.82 -0.22 -10.36
C THR A 170 30.10 -0.74 -9.11
N TRP A 171 28.79 -0.99 -9.21
CA TRP A 171 27.96 -1.31 -8.04
C TRP A 171 28.11 -2.73 -7.51
N GLU A 172 28.39 -3.71 -8.38
CA GLU A 172 28.64 -5.10 -7.96
C GLU A 172 29.95 -5.22 -7.15
N ASN A 173 30.92 -4.34 -7.39
CA ASN A 173 32.15 -4.26 -6.61
C ASN A 173 32.02 -3.39 -5.35
N ASP A 174 30.95 -2.60 -5.24
CA ASP A 174 30.65 -1.81 -4.05
C ASP A 174 29.91 -2.64 -2.99
N ARG A 175 30.69 -3.15 -2.04
CA ARG A 175 30.17 -3.96 -0.93
C ARG A 175 29.29 -3.14 0.03
N GLN A 176 29.57 -1.84 0.17
CA GLN A 176 28.80 -0.98 1.08
C GLN A 176 27.42 -0.71 0.49
N LEU A 177 27.35 -0.31 -0.79
CA LEU A 177 26.10 -0.13 -1.50
C LEU A 177 25.28 -1.43 -1.53
N THR A 178 25.91 -2.56 -1.87
CA THR A 178 25.23 -3.86 -1.90
C THR A 178 24.61 -4.21 -0.55
N GLU A 179 25.33 -4.01 0.56
CA GLU A 179 24.80 -4.28 1.91
C GLU A 179 23.72 -3.27 2.32
N PHE A 180 23.87 -2.00 1.96
CA PHE A 180 22.86 -0.95 2.18
C PHE A 180 21.53 -1.31 1.49
N LEU A 181 21.55 -1.57 0.18
CA LEU A 181 20.36 -1.93 -0.60
C LEU A 181 19.70 -3.19 -0.04
N ARG A 182 20.51 -4.16 0.40
CA ARG A 182 20.03 -5.39 1.02
C ARG A 182 19.33 -5.13 2.35
N LYS A 183 19.98 -4.41 3.27
CA LYS A 183 19.45 -4.10 4.60
C LYS A 183 18.12 -3.34 4.48
N VAL A 184 18.07 -2.36 3.59
CA VAL A 184 16.88 -1.54 3.35
C VAL A 184 15.72 -2.38 2.83
N SER A 185 15.93 -3.22 1.82
CA SER A 185 14.84 -3.95 1.15
C SER A 185 14.36 -5.19 1.91
N VAL A 186 15.25 -5.93 2.58
CA VAL A 186 14.89 -7.16 3.31
C VAL A 186 14.55 -6.86 4.78
N GLY A 187 15.19 -5.86 5.38
CA GLY A 187 15.01 -5.48 6.78
C GLY A 187 14.03 -4.33 6.96
N ASP A 188 14.51 -3.11 6.69
CA ASP A 188 13.81 -1.87 7.08
C ASP A 188 12.47 -1.70 6.36
N CYS A 189 12.41 -2.00 5.06
CA CYS A 189 11.19 -1.88 4.26
C CYS A 189 10.05 -2.75 4.79
N THR A 190 10.35 -3.96 5.28
CA THR A 190 9.31 -4.84 5.85
C THR A 190 8.69 -4.22 7.10
N ARG A 191 9.52 -3.64 7.97
CA ARG A 191 9.06 -2.95 9.18
C ARG A 191 8.23 -1.70 8.81
N TRP A 192 8.71 -0.93 7.85
CA TRP A 192 7.98 0.23 7.32
C TRP A 192 6.63 -0.13 6.71
N LEU A 193 6.55 -1.24 5.96
CA LEU A 193 5.29 -1.73 5.40
C LEU A 193 4.27 -2.01 6.52
N GLY A 194 4.69 -2.62 7.62
CA GLY A 194 3.84 -2.83 8.79
C GLY A 194 3.22 -1.52 9.33
N ASN A 195 3.99 -0.44 9.37
CA ASN A 195 3.50 0.87 9.81
C ASN A 195 2.41 1.46 8.89
N PHE A 196 2.39 1.10 7.61
CA PHE A 196 1.34 1.53 6.68
C PHE A 196 0.09 0.64 6.72
N LEU A 197 0.24 -0.61 7.16
CA LEU A 197 -0.86 -1.57 7.25
C LEU A 197 -1.64 -1.44 8.57
N LEU A 198 -0.96 -1.25 9.71
CA LEU A 198 -1.60 -1.16 11.02
C LEU A 198 -2.68 -0.05 11.12
N PRO A 199 -2.45 1.20 10.66
CA PRO A 199 -3.48 2.25 10.69
C PRO A 199 -4.66 1.95 9.75
N ARG A 200 -4.45 1.14 8.72
CA ARG A 200 -5.49 0.75 7.75
C ARG A 200 -6.44 -0.28 8.36
N GLU A 201 -5.92 -1.23 9.12
CA GLU A 201 -6.72 -2.27 9.78
C GLU A 201 -7.67 -1.65 10.81
N GLU A 202 -7.20 -0.72 11.65
CA GLU A 202 -8.04 0.00 12.61
C GLU A 202 -9.15 0.82 11.92
N MET A 203 -8.84 1.46 10.79
CA MET A 203 -9.82 2.24 10.03
C MET A 203 -10.85 1.37 9.29
N LEU A 204 -10.44 0.18 8.81
CA LEU A 204 -11.34 -0.79 8.17
C LEU A 204 -12.24 -1.50 9.19
N GLU A 205 -11.72 -1.85 10.37
CA GLU A 205 -12.52 -2.41 11.47
C GLU A 205 -13.56 -1.42 12.00
N SER A 206 -13.18 -0.14 12.14
CA SER A 206 -14.11 0.94 12.55
C SER A 206 -15.25 1.14 11.54
N THR A 207 -14.98 0.96 10.24
CA THR A 207 -15.99 1.08 9.18
C THR A 207 -16.92 -0.15 9.11
N ALA A 208 -16.48 -1.31 9.60
CA ALA A 208 -17.27 -2.53 9.65
C ALA A 208 -18.26 -2.57 10.83
N GLN A 209 -18.13 -1.68 11.81
CA GLN A 209 -19.14 -1.51 12.86
C GLN A 209 -20.27 -0.61 12.37
N PRO A 210 -21.54 -1.09 12.32
CA PRO A 210 -22.66 -0.19 12.08
C PRO A 210 -22.71 0.86 13.20
N PRO A 211 -23.11 2.12 12.90
CA PRO A 211 -23.21 3.15 13.92
C PRO A 211 -24.18 2.64 14.99
N THR A 212 -23.63 2.30 16.15
CA THR A 212 -24.45 1.96 17.30
C THR A 212 -25.08 3.28 17.72
N THR A 213 -26.37 3.43 17.41
CA THR A 213 -27.16 4.58 17.87
C THR A 213 -27.24 4.45 19.39
N SER A 214 -26.27 5.04 20.07
CA SER A 214 -26.26 5.15 21.52
C SER A 214 -27.39 6.08 21.93
N GLY A 215 -28.44 5.46 22.48
CA GLY A 215 -29.16 5.92 23.66
C GLY A 215 -29.60 7.37 23.67
N ALA A 216 -30.89 7.57 23.37
CA ALA A 216 -31.61 8.76 23.73
C ALA A 216 -31.33 9.18 25.18
N VAL A 217 -30.99 10.45 25.36
CA VAL A 217 -30.92 11.14 26.66
C VAL A 217 -32.26 10.96 27.38
N PRO A 218 -32.29 10.45 28.64
CA PRO A 218 -33.54 10.38 29.37
C PRO A 218 -33.89 11.78 29.88
N SER A 219 -34.81 12.46 29.18
CA SER A 219 -35.45 13.66 29.74
C SER A 219 -36.46 13.24 30.81
N LYS A 220 -36.18 13.69 32.03
CA LYS A 220 -36.98 13.54 33.23
C LYS A 220 -38.35 14.20 33.02
N VAL A 221 -39.40 13.38 32.89
CA VAL A 221 -40.79 13.86 32.97
C VAL A 221 -41.49 13.13 34.12
N THR A 222 -41.90 13.93 35.08
CA THR A 222 -42.68 13.61 36.27
C THR A 222 -43.91 12.76 35.94
N ALA A 223 -44.08 11.66 36.66
CA ALA A 223 -45.24 10.79 36.59
C ALA A 223 -46.50 11.55 37.09
N THR A 224 -47.35 11.94 36.16
CA THR A 224 -48.73 12.40 36.43
C THR A 224 -49.66 11.21 36.21
N MET A 225 -50.34 10.79 37.29
CA MET A 225 -51.28 9.67 37.36
C MET A 225 -52.37 9.71 36.27
N PRO A 226 -52.82 8.55 35.74
CA PRO A 226 -53.92 8.51 34.79
C PRO A 226 -55.24 8.60 35.57
N MET A 227 -55.88 9.76 35.52
CA MET A 227 -57.23 9.94 36.06
C MET A 227 -58.23 9.35 35.06
N SER A 228 -58.72 8.16 35.41
CA SER A 228 -59.70 7.35 34.69
C SER A 228 -61.03 8.08 34.53
N TRP A 229 -61.21 8.81 33.43
CA TRP A 229 -62.47 9.48 33.08
C TRP A 229 -63.35 8.75 32.08
N THR A 230 -63.06 7.47 31.79
CA THR A 230 -63.90 6.63 30.93
C THR A 230 -65.01 5.87 31.66
N PHE A 231 -65.21 6.05 32.97
CA PHE A 231 -66.27 5.36 33.73
C PHE A 231 -67.54 6.18 33.99
N LEU A 232 -67.67 7.40 33.46
CA LEU A 232 -68.86 8.24 33.65
C LEU A 232 -69.93 8.10 32.54
N LEU A 233 -70.05 6.92 31.92
CA LEU A 233 -71.09 6.64 30.91
C LEU A 233 -71.95 5.38 31.23
N LEU A 234 -71.86 4.82 32.44
CA LEU A 234 -72.64 3.63 32.82
C LEU A 234 -73.59 3.84 34.02
N LEU A 235 -73.82 5.08 34.47
CA LEU A 235 -74.71 5.38 35.61
C LEU A 235 -75.79 6.43 35.31
N THR A 236 -76.29 6.47 34.08
CA THR A 236 -77.56 7.15 33.74
C THR A 236 -78.62 6.21 33.14
N GLY A 237 -78.39 4.90 33.17
CA GLY A 237 -79.27 3.89 32.57
C GLY A 237 -80.18 3.10 33.52
N SER A 238 -80.28 3.47 34.81
CA SER A 238 -81.00 2.64 35.81
C SER A 238 -82.04 3.39 36.64
N VAL A 239 -82.62 4.48 36.11
CA VAL A 239 -83.85 5.08 36.66
C VAL A 239 -84.84 5.28 35.52
N LEU A 240 -85.20 4.19 34.83
CA LEU A 240 -86.37 4.12 33.96
C LEU A 240 -86.58 2.67 33.49
N LEU A 241 -86.72 1.70 34.42
CA LEU A 241 -87.46 0.45 34.17
C LEU A 241 -87.45 -0.46 35.43
N VAL A 242 -88.14 -0.07 36.50
CA VAL A 242 -88.86 -1.00 37.39
C VAL A 242 -89.93 -0.16 38.09
N ARG A 243 -91.17 -0.55 37.82
CA ARG A 243 -92.22 -0.48 38.82
C ARG A 243 -92.08 -1.70 39.70
#